data_AF-A0AA37I2L3-F1
#
_entry.id   AF-A0AA37I2L3-F1
#
_cell.length_a   1.000
_cell.length_b   1.000
_cell.length_c   1.000
_cell.angle_alpha   90.00
_cell.angle_beta   90.00
_cell.angle_gamma   90.00
#
_symmetry.space_group_name_H-M   'P 1'
#
loop_
_entity.id
_entity.type
_entity.pdbx_description
1 polymer ?
#
loop_
_entity_poly.entity_id
_entity_poly.type
_entity_poly.pdbx_seq_one_letter_code
_entity_poly.pdbx_strand_id
1 'polypeptide(L)'
;MASNTKTNTYQLHLKGFVGGYDFDADYVDYVLSKHKDTEVNVLIDSLGGQSSTALSIFSAFKLHGNVNVHFVGMNASAATIASLGAKHITMDSSAMYLVHKCSVGFFEWGQLNSDGLQALIANIEHQKADLDKLDANIAQMYATRCKKEPEALLALMKEGGWLTAKEALEWGFVDELTDYADESAPVLTDTMACAMSAAGIPIPNMPTMHLTAQEQSAFAKFLGALGQLFSNQKIQSTNNSTQTPMKKIFKSICAILTCEHLMSNEGKITLSDSQMEDIESAISADKQTISDLNAQITTLKSEKQSLTDANTQLQAEVATLKQKPGDTTAHVVNDKHTDQPAEKSEAEQYFESRANAQSLFDSLP
;
A
#
# COMPACT_ATOMS: atom_id res chain seq x y z
N MET A 1 -37.40 -23.21 -8.88
CA MET A 1 -36.03 -23.77 -8.87
C MET A 1 -35.66 -23.96 -7.41
N ALA A 2 -35.22 -25.15 -7.02
CA ALA A 2 -34.92 -25.45 -5.63
C ALA A 2 -33.66 -24.67 -5.20
N SER A 3 -33.81 -23.80 -4.20
CA SER A 3 -32.69 -23.18 -3.49
C SER A 3 -31.89 -24.30 -2.82
N ASN A 4 -30.72 -24.61 -3.38
CA ASN A 4 -29.81 -25.62 -2.87
C ASN A 4 -28.85 -24.94 -1.90
N THR A 5 -29.35 -24.45 -0.76
CA THR A 5 -28.50 -23.95 0.33
C THR A 5 -27.89 -25.16 1.04
N LYS A 6 -26.87 -25.77 0.42
CA LYS A 6 -25.90 -26.56 1.17
C LYS A 6 -25.24 -25.62 2.16
N THR A 7 -25.54 -25.77 3.44
CA THR A 7 -24.71 -25.21 4.51
C THR A 7 -23.36 -25.92 4.47
N ASN A 8 -22.44 -25.43 3.63
CA ASN A 8 -21.09 -25.95 3.56
C ASN A 8 -20.38 -25.56 4.87
N THR A 9 -20.08 -26.55 5.71
CA THR A 9 -19.21 -26.34 6.86
C THR A 9 -17.81 -26.03 6.32
N TYR A 10 -17.28 -24.84 6.59
CA TYR A 10 -15.92 -24.45 6.25
C TYR A 10 -14.94 -24.96 7.31
N GLN A 11 -13.83 -25.57 6.88
CA GLN A 11 -12.75 -26.02 7.76
C GLN A 11 -11.68 -24.92 7.90
N LEU A 12 -11.54 -24.06 6.89
CA LEU A 12 -10.65 -22.91 6.89
C LEU A 12 -11.44 -21.62 6.70
N HIS A 13 -11.16 -20.63 7.53
CA HIS A 13 -11.59 -19.26 7.36
C HIS A 13 -10.35 -18.40 7.21
N LEU A 14 -10.05 -17.99 5.98
CA LEU A 14 -8.90 -17.18 5.65
C LEU A 14 -9.36 -15.74 5.45
N LYS A 15 -9.29 -14.97 6.54
CA LYS A 15 -9.75 -13.58 6.56
C LYS A 15 -8.59 -12.63 6.82
N GLY A 16 -8.74 -11.37 6.41
CA GLY A 16 -7.75 -10.35 6.72
C GLY A 16 -6.52 -10.40 5.82
N PHE A 17 -5.33 -10.14 6.38
CA PHE A 17 -4.10 -9.96 5.61
C PHE A 17 -3.40 -11.29 5.35
N VAL A 18 -3.02 -11.57 4.09
CA VAL A 18 -2.26 -12.78 3.74
C VAL A 18 -0.85 -12.71 4.33
N GLY A 19 -0.51 -13.67 5.20
CA GLY A 19 0.67 -13.65 6.09
C GLY A 19 0.36 -13.13 7.51
N GLY A 20 -0.89 -12.79 7.80
CA GLY A 20 -1.40 -12.53 9.14
C GLY A 20 -1.82 -13.83 9.84
N TYR A 21 -2.11 -13.77 11.14
CA TYR A 21 -2.33 -14.96 11.97
C TYR A 21 -3.47 -15.88 11.49
N ASP A 22 -4.50 -15.31 10.85
CA ASP A 22 -5.71 -15.97 10.36
C ASP A 22 -5.65 -16.31 8.86
N PHE A 23 -4.58 -15.91 8.17
CA PHE A 23 -4.33 -16.22 6.77
C PHE A 23 -2.84 -16.50 6.53
N ASP A 24 -2.32 -17.49 7.24
CA ASP A 24 -0.92 -17.93 7.20
C ASP A 24 -0.76 -19.36 6.63
N ALA A 25 0.41 -19.65 6.06
CA ALA A 25 0.72 -20.95 5.47
C ALA A 25 0.80 -22.09 6.50
N ASP A 26 1.38 -21.85 7.69
CA ASP A 26 1.50 -22.89 8.73
C ASP A 26 0.12 -23.28 9.27
N TYR A 27 -0.78 -22.30 9.41
CA TYR A 27 -2.16 -22.55 9.79
C TYR A 27 -2.90 -23.38 8.73
N VAL A 28 -2.75 -23.03 7.46
CA VAL A 28 -3.33 -23.81 6.35
C VAL A 28 -2.79 -25.24 6.36
N ASP A 29 -1.46 -25.42 6.42
CA ASP A 29 -0.84 -26.73 6.44
C ASP A 29 -1.28 -27.57 7.63
N TYR A 30 -1.40 -26.94 8.82
CA TYR A 30 -1.93 -27.61 10.00
C TYR A 30 -3.32 -28.18 9.74
N VAL A 31 -4.25 -27.38 9.21
CA VAL A 31 -5.63 -27.82 8.96
C VAL A 31 -5.68 -28.86 7.85
N LEU A 32 -4.99 -28.66 6.73
CA LEU A 32 -4.92 -29.65 5.64
C LEU A 32 -4.34 -30.99 6.14
N SER A 33 -3.36 -30.96 7.04
CA SER A 33 -2.79 -32.18 7.63
C SER A 33 -3.79 -33.00 8.45
N LYS A 34 -4.86 -32.37 8.97
CA LYS A 34 -5.96 -33.04 9.67
C LYS A 34 -7.01 -33.61 8.72
N HIS A 35 -6.98 -33.23 7.44
CA HIS A 35 -8.02 -33.51 6.47
C HIS A 35 -7.51 -34.18 5.18
N LYS A 36 -6.34 -34.85 5.23
CA LYS A 36 -5.60 -35.39 4.05
C LYS A 36 -6.43 -36.13 3.00
N ASP A 37 -7.42 -36.90 3.41
CA ASP A 37 -8.24 -37.74 2.53
C ASP A 37 -9.69 -37.26 2.40
N THR A 38 -9.98 -36.05 2.90
CA THR A 38 -11.32 -35.48 2.94
C THR A 38 -11.38 -34.17 2.17
N GLU A 39 -12.57 -33.81 1.71
CA GLU A 39 -12.79 -32.48 1.14
C GLU A 39 -12.56 -31.39 2.21
N VAL A 40 -11.87 -30.32 1.82
CA VAL A 40 -11.65 -29.13 2.66
C VAL A 40 -12.31 -27.94 2.00
N ASN A 41 -13.30 -27.36 2.66
CA ASN A 41 -13.98 -26.14 2.24
C ASN A 41 -13.34 -24.93 2.93
N VAL A 42 -12.97 -23.92 2.15
CA VAL A 42 -12.24 -22.73 2.57
C VAL A 42 -13.08 -21.50 2.27
N LEU A 43 -13.32 -20.67 3.27
CA LEU A 43 -13.94 -19.35 3.12
C LEU A 43 -12.83 -18.29 3.03
N ILE A 44 -12.86 -17.44 2.01
CA ILE A 44 -11.90 -16.34 1.85
C ILE A 44 -12.64 -14.99 1.79
N ASP A 45 -12.16 -14.03 2.58
CA ASP A 45 -12.54 -12.61 2.58
C ASP A 45 -11.30 -11.77 2.93
N SER A 46 -10.57 -11.33 1.92
CA SER A 46 -9.23 -10.77 2.08
C SER A 46 -8.82 -9.82 0.96
N LEU A 47 -8.28 -8.66 1.36
CA LEU A 47 -7.68 -7.69 0.43
C LEU A 47 -6.26 -8.09 -0.03
N GLY A 48 -5.77 -9.26 0.36
CA GLY A 48 -4.44 -9.76 -0.01
C GLY A 48 -3.37 -9.49 1.05
N GLY A 49 -2.11 -9.42 0.61
CA GLY A 49 -0.94 -9.34 1.49
C GLY A 49 0.32 -9.92 0.84
N GLN A 50 1.03 -10.78 1.57
CA GLN A 50 2.32 -11.29 1.13
C GLN A 50 2.19 -12.32 -0.01
N SER A 51 2.82 -12.01 -1.16
CA SER A 51 2.82 -12.91 -2.34
C SER A 51 3.52 -14.23 -2.06
N SER A 52 4.57 -14.25 -1.22
CA SER A 52 5.27 -15.48 -0.80
C SER A 52 4.33 -16.44 -0.07
N THR A 53 3.59 -15.97 0.93
CA THR A 53 2.63 -16.78 1.68
C THR A 53 1.51 -17.30 0.78
N ALA A 54 1.02 -16.47 -0.15
CA ALA A 54 0.03 -16.90 -1.13
C ALA A 54 0.53 -18.05 -2.02
N LEU A 55 1.78 -18.00 -2.49
CA LEU A 55 2.38 -19.06 -3.30
C LEU A 55 2.58 -20.36 -2.51
N SER A 56 2.90 -20.27 -1.22
CA SER A 56 2.95 -21.43 -0.33
C SER A 56 1.58 -22.08 -0.17
N ILE A 57 0.55 -21.27 0.12
CA ILE A 57 -0.84 -21.75 0.26
C ILE A 57 -1.37 -22.33 -1.05
N PHE A 58 -1.09 -21.68 -2.18
CA PHE A 58 -1.38 -22.21 -3.52
C PHE A 58 -0.82 -23.63 -3.68
N SER A 59 0.45 -23.83 -3.32
CA SER A 59 1.11 -25.12 -3.43
C SER A 59 0.49 -26.15 -2.48
N ALA A 60 0.19 -25.76 -1.25
CA ALA A 60 -0.46 -26.63 -0.26
C ALA A 60 -1.84 -27.09 -0.73
N PHE A 61 -2.68 -26.18 -1.23
CA PHE A 61 -3.98 -26.52 -1.82
C PHE A 61 -3.84 -27.47 -3.02
N LYS A 62 -2.87 -27.20 -3.89
CA LYS A 62 -2.62 -28.03 -5.08
C LYS A 62 -2.17 -29.44 -4.72
N LEU A 63 -1.29 -29.57 -3.73
CA LEU A 63 -0.79 -30.86 -3.24
C LEU A 63 -1.88 -31.66 -2.53
N HIS A 64 -2.76 -30.99 -1.78
CA HIS A 64 -3.91 -31.64 -1.15
C HIS A 64 -4.93 -32.13 -2.20
N GLY A 65 -5.12 -31.38 -3.29
CA GLY A 65 -5.87 -31.82 -4.47
C GLY A 65 -7.40 -31.87 -4.32
N ASN A 66 -7.94 -31.74 -3.10
CA ASN A 66 -9.39 -31.72 -2.83
C ASN A 66 -9.82 -30.55 -1.92
N VAL A 67 -9.37 -29.35 -2.28
CA VAL A 67 -9.73 -28.09 -1.62
C VAL A 67 -10.74 -27.32 -2.46
N ASN A 68 -11.83 -26.85 -1.86
CA ASN A 68 -12.79 -25.96 -2.49
C ASN A 68 -12.74 -24.58 -1.81
N VAL A 69 -12.57 -23.53 -2.59
CA VAL A 69 -12.56 -22.15 -2.10
C VAL A 69 -13.91 -21.49 -2.37
N HIS A 70 -14.35 -20.69 -1.41
CA HIS A 70 -15.54 -19.86 -1.51
C HIS A 70 -15.19 -18.41 -1.15
N PHE A 71 -15.37 -17.52 -2.11
CA PHE A 71 -15.11 -16.09 -1.96
C PHE A 71 -16.35 -15.34 -1.52
N VAL A 72 -16.21 -14.56 -0.45
CA VAL A 72 -17.24 -13.65 0.06
C VAL A 72 -16.66 -12.26 0.27
N GLY A 73 -17.48 -11.22 0.33
CA GLY A 73 -16.99 -9.87 0.61
C GLY A 73 -16.03 -9.33 -0.46
N MET A 74 -14.81 -8.98 -0.06
CA MET A 74 -13.82 -8.33 -0.95
C MET A 74 -12.53 -9.13 -1.06
N ASN A 75 -12.23 -9.63 -2.26
CA ASN A 75 -11.12 -10.56 -2.49
C ASN A 75 -10.12 -9.98 -3.48
N ALA A 76 -8.88 -9.75 -3.05
CA ALA A 76 -7.88 -9.11 -3.88
C ALA A 76 -6.49 -9.75 -3.77
N SER A 77 -5.68 -9.53 -4.81
CA SER A 77 -4.23 -9.62 -4.76
C SER A 77 -3.71 -10.99 -4.29
N ALA A 78 -2.92 -11.07 -3.23
CA ALA A 78 -2.35 -12.32 -2.74
C ALA A 78 -3.43 -13.39 -2.40
N ALA A 79 -4.63 -12.99 -1.96
CA ALA A 79 -5.70 -13.93 -1.65
C ALA A 79 -6.23 -14.64 -2.91
N THR A 80 -6.31 -13.90 -4.02
CA THR A 80 -6.73 -14.45 -5.31
C THR A 80 -5.68 -15.40 -5.87
N ILE A 81 -4.38 -15.13 -5.65
CA ILE A 81 -3.27 -16.04 -6.02
C ILE A 81 -3.34 -17.35 -5.23
N ALA A 82 -3.53 -17.27 -3.91
CA ALA A 82 -3.61 -18.45 -3.04
C ALA A 82 -4.73 -19.41 -3.49
N SER A 83 -5.88 -18.85 -3.87
CA SER A 83 -7.05 -19.63 -4.31
C SER A 83 -6.81 -20.47 -5.56
N LEU A 84 -5.85 -20.11 -6.43
CA LEU A 84 -5.62 -20.81 -7.71
C LEU A 84 -5.16 -22.26 -7.53
N GLY A 85 -4.72 -22.64 -6.32
CA GLY A 85 -4.32 -24.00 -5.98
C GLY A 85 -5.51 -24.91 -5.70
N ALA A 86 -6.68 -24.33 -5.44
CA ALA A 86 -7.91 -25.07 -5.16
C ALA A 86 -8.39 -25.85 -6.39
N LYS A 87 -9.14 -26.91 -6.12
CA LYS A 87 -9.76 -27.75 -7.14
C LYS A 87 -10.98 -27.07 -7.75
N HIS A 88 -11.74 -26.36 -6.92
CA HIS A 88 -12.98 -25.67 -7.29
C HIS A 88 -13.07 -24.35 -6.54
N ILE A 89 -13.48 -23.28 -7.23
CA ILE A 89 -13.58 -21.93 -6.67
C ILE A 89 -14.98 -21.40 -6.95
N THR A 90 -15.67 -21.02 -5.89
CA THR A 90 -17.02 -20.45 -5.91
C THR A 90 -16.96 -19.03 -5.37
N MET A 91 -17.93 -18.19 -5.73
CA MET A 91 -17.96 -16.80 -5.29
C MET A 91 -19.39 -16.32 -5.13
N ASP A 92 -19.68 -15.59 -4.05
CA ASP A 92 -20.98 -14.98 -3.89
C ASP A 92 -21.23 -13.95 -4.98
N SER A 93 -22.46 -13.92 -5.50
CA SER A 93 -22.88 -12.92 -6.50
C SER A 93 -22.75 -11.48 -5.99
N SER A 94 -22.72 -11.28 -4.66
CA SER A 94 -22.49 -10.00 -4.01
C SER A 94 -20.99 -9.66 -3.94
N ALA A 95 -20.07 -10.62 -3.97
CA ALA A 95 -18.65 -10.41 -3.72
C ALA A 95 -17.91 -9.67 -4.86
N MET A 96 -16.72 -9.16 -4.53
CA MET A 96 -15.83 -8.46 -5.46
C MET A 96 -14.48 -9.16 -5.58
N TYR A 97 -13.89 -9.17 -6.78
CA TYR A 97 -12.61 -9.80 -7.11
C TYR A 97 -11.65 -8.77 -7.69
N LEU A 98 -10.37 -8.77 -7.30
CA LEU A 98 -9.38 -7.84 -7.84
C LEU A 98 -8.04 -8.51 -8.08
N VAL A 99 -7.51 -8.29 -9.27
CA VAL A 99 -6.12 -8.61 -9.64
C VAL A 99 -5.38 -7.31 -9.92
N HIS A 100 -4.13 -7.23 -9.50
CA HIS A 100 -3.27 -6.09 -9.82
C HIS A 100 -1.80 -6.53 -9.89
N LYS A 101 -0.94 -5.67 -10.43
CA LYS A 101 0.52 -5.87 -10.40
C LYS A 101 1.07 -5.87 -8.98
N CYS A 102 2.06 -6.72 -8.73
CA CYS A 102 2.79 -6.76 -7.48
C CYS A 102 3.40 -5.39 -7.16
N SER A 103 3.45 -5.08 -5.87
CA SER A 103 4.03 -3.84 -5.37
C SER A 103 5.00 -4.13 -4.23
N VAL A 104 6.05 -3.32 -4.14
CA VAL A 104 6.92 -3.25 -2.97
C VAL A 104 6.71 -1.90 -2.29
N GLY A 105 6.65 -1.90 -0.96
CA GLY A 105 6.65 -0.65 -0.20
C GLY A 105 8.00 0.03 -0.36
N PHE A 106 8.01 1.29 -0.75
CA PHE A 106 9.22 2.10 -0.88
C PHE A 106 9.08 3.36 -0.04
N PHE A 107 10.03 3.58 0.87
CA PHE A 107 10.13 4.79 1.68
C PHE A 107 11.60 5.14 1.86
N GLU A 108 11.96 6.37 1.53
CA GLU A 108 13.32 6.90 1.69
C GLU A 108 13.24 8.24 2.43
N TRP A 109 13.99 8.38 3.52
CA TRP A 109 14.07 9.62 4.29
C TRP A 109 15.51 9.88 4.71
N GLY A 110 16.14 10.87 4.08
CA GLY A 110 17.54 11.18 4.33
C GLY A 110 18.11 12.18 3.32
N GLN A 111 19.43 12.38 3.39
CA GLN A 111 20.21 13.17 2.43
C GLN A 111 21.22 12.24 1.76
N LEU A 112 21.23 12.23 0.42
CA LEU A 112 22.14 11.43 -0.39
C LEU A 112 22.99 12.37 -1.25
N ASN A 113 24.31 12.13 -1.30
CA ASN A 113 25.19 12.76 -2.28
C ASN A 113 25.04 12.06 -3.66
N SER A 114 25.80 12.49 -4.66
CA SER A 114 25.72 11.95 -6.03
C SER A 114 25.85 10.42 -6.08
N ASP A 115 26.80 9.85 -5.34
CA ASP A 115 27.04 8.40 -5.33
C ASP A 115 25.89 7.65 -4.63
N GLY A 116 25.35 8.22 -3.55
CA GLY A 116 24.18 7.68 -2.85
C GLY A 116 22.93 7.67 -3.73
N LEU A 117 22.70 8.72 -4.51
CA LEU A 117 21.60 8.77 -5.48
C LEU A 117 21.77 7.70 -6.58
N GLN A 118 22.98 7.53 -7.10
CA GLN A 118 23.26 6.51 -8.11
C GLN A 118 23.02 5.09 -7.58
N ALA A 119 23.41 4.81 -6.34
CA ALA A 119 23.15 3.51 -5.69
C ALA A 119 21.65 3.28 -5.45
N LEU A 120 20.90 4.31 -5.04
CA LEU A 120 19.46 4.23 -4.86
C LEU A 120 18.74 3.92 -6.18
N ILE A 121 19.11 4.60 -7.27
CA ILE A 121 18.55 4.34 -8.61
C ILE A 121 18.79 2.88 -9.00
N ALA A 122 20.02 2.39 -8.86
CA ALA A 122 20.35 1.00 -9.18
C ALA A 122 19.52 -0.01 -8.36
N ASN A 123 19.30 0.28 -7.07
CA ASN A 123 18.46 -0.56 -6.21
C ASN A 123 16.98 -0.55 -6.63
N ILE A 124 16.43 0.62 -6.97
CA ILE A 124 15.03 0.74 -7.44
C ILE A 124 14.86 0.05 -8.80
N GLU A 125 15.82 0.19 -9.71
CA GLU A 125 15.82 -0.51 -11.00
C GLU A 125 15.85 -2.03 -10.82
N HIS A 126 16.65 -2.52 -9.88
CA HIS A 126 16.68 -3.94 -9.52
C HIS A 126 15.33 -4.40 -8.96
N GLN A 127 14.74 -3.68 -8.01
CA GLN A 127 13.42 -4.00 -7.43
C GLN A 127 12.32 -4.02 -8.50
N LYS A 128 12.33 -3.03 -9.41
CA LYS A 128 11.41 -3.01 -10.55
C LYS A 128 11.58 -4.26 -11.43
N ALA A 129 12.82 -4.63 -11.75
CA ALA A 129 13.09 -5.82 -12.56
C ALA A 129 12.60 -7.11 -11.89
N ASP A 130 12.67 -7.21 -10.56
CA ASP A 130 12.12 -8.35 -9.82
C ASP A 130 10.59 -8.34 -9.77
N LEU A 131 9.96 -7.17 -9.62
CA LEU A 131 8.51 -7.02 -9.73
C LEU A 131 8.00 -7.42 -11.12
N ASP A 132 8.69 -7.03 -12.19
CA ASP A 132 8.33 -7.42 -13.56
C ASP A 132 8.35 -8.95 -13.74
N LYS A 133 9.31 -9.66 -13.13
CA LYS A 133 9.36 -11.13 -13.14
C LYS A 133 8.22 -11.75 -12.33
N LEU A 134 7.93 -11.20 -11.15
CA LEU A 134 6.82 -11.67 -10.30
C LEU A 134 5.47 -11.47 -11.01
N ASP A 135 5.26 -10.31 -11.63
CA ASP A 135 4.08 -10.00 -12.42
C ASP A 135 3.89 -11.00 -13.56
N ALA A 136 4.95 -11.29 -14.32
CA ALA A 136 4.89 -12.25 -15.42
C ALA A 136 4.53 -13.67 -14.92
N ASN A 137 5.12 -14.10 -13.80
CA ASN A 137 4.82 -15.39 -13.19
C ASN A 137 3.35 -15.48 -12.74
N ILE A 138 2.85 -14.46 -12.03
CA ILE A 138 1.47 -14.42 -11.54
C ILE A 138 0.48 -14.33 -12.70
N ALA A 139 0.78 -13.55 -13.73
CA ALA A 139 -0.03 -13.50 -14.95
C ALA A 139 -0.12 -14.87 -15.62
N GLN A 140 0.97 -15.65 -15.66
CA GLN A 140 0.96 -17.02 -16.16
C GLN A 140 0.10 -17.96 -15.30
N MET A 141 0.11 -17.80 -13.97
CA MET A 141 -0.76 -18.56 -13.08
C MET A 141 -2.23 -18.26 -13.34
N TYR A 142 -2.60 -16.98 -13.44
CA TYR A 142 -3.96 -16.57 -13.79
C TYR A 142 -4.37 -17.04 -15.19
N ALA A 143 -3.47 -16.97 -16.17
CA ALA A 143 -3.70 -17.42 -17.54
C ALA A 143 -4.03 -18.92 -17.59
N THR A 144 -3.29 -19.72 -16.81
CA THR A 144 -3.53 -21.16 -16.67
C THR A 144 -4.92 -21.43 -16.09
N ARG A 145 -5.33 -20.66 -15.08
CA ARG A 145 -6.66 -20.79 -14.46
C ARG A 145 -7.79 -20.37 -15.42
N CYS A 146 -7.65 -19.18 -16.01
CA CYS A 146 -8.64 -18.54 -16.88
C CYS A 146 -8.72 -19.15 -18.27
N LYS A 147 -7.72 -19.97 -18.66
CA LYS A 147 -7.53 -20.51 -20.02
C LYS A 147 -7.47 -19.39 -21.06
N LYS A 148 -6.66 -18.37 -20.78
CA LYS A 148 -6.41 -17.20 -21.65
C LYS A 148 -4.91 -16.96 -21.78
N GLU A 149 -4.52 -16.04 -22.65
CA GLU A 149 -3.11 -15.70 -22.87
C GLU A 149 -2.51 -14.91 -21.70
N PRO A 150 -1.26 -15.19 -21.27
CA PRO A 150 -0.58 -14.46 -20.20
C PRO A 150 -0.54 -12.94 -20.38
N GLU A 151 -0.41 -12.46 -21.62
CA GLU A 151 -0.37 -11.03 -21.96
C GLU A 151 -1.69 -10.34 -21.62
N ALA A 152 -2.83 -11.03 -21.81
CA ALA A 152 -4.15 -10.49 -21.48
C ALA A 152 -4.32 -10.36 -19.96
N LEU A 153 -3.82 -11.33 -19.19
CA LEU A 153 -3.87 -11.29 -17.72
C LEU A 153 -2.89 -10.24 -17.18
N LEU A 154 -1.72 -10.09 -17.78
CA LEU A 154 -0.77 -9.04 -17.41
C LEU A 154 -1.33 -7.64 -17.69
N ALA A 155 -2.06 -7.48 -18.81
CA ALA A 155 -2.76 -6.24 -19.12
C ALA A 155 -3.88 -5.94 -18.09
N LEU A 156 -4.67 -6.95 -17.73
CA LEU A 156 -5.71 -6.83 -16.69
C LEU A 156 -5.10 -6.47 -15.32
N MET A 157 -4.01 -7.12 -14.91
CA MET A 157 -3.28 -6.79 -13.69
C MET A 157 -2.72 -5.35 -13.71
N LYS A 158 -2.33 -4.85 -14.88
CA LYS A 158 -1.85 -3.48 -15.05
C LYS A 158 -2.98 -2.46 -14.93
N GLU A 159 -4.15 -2.76 -15.51
CA GLU A 159 -5.35 -1.93 -15.34
C GLU A 159 -5.77 -1.90 -13.87
N GLY A 160 -5.73 -3.06 -13.21
CA GLY A 160 -6.21 -3.21 -11.85
C GLY A 160 -7.72 -3.02 -11.77
N GLY A 161 -8.21 -2.69 -10.58
CA GLY A 161 -9.65 -2.42 -10.39
C GLY A 161 -10.45 -3.65 -10.00
N TRP A 162 -11.65 -3.38 -9.49
CA TRP A 162 -12.56 -4.40 -8.97
C TRP A 162 -13.42 -4.97 -10.09
N LEU A 163 -13.45 -6.29 -10.17
CA LEU A 163 -14.34 -7.08 -10.99
C LEU A 163 -15.52 -7.53 -10.14
N THR A 164 -16.72 -7.41 -10.70
CA THR A 164 -17.92 -8.07 -10.17
C THR A 164 -17.76 -9.58 -10.22
N ALA A 165 -18.55 -10.29 -9.41
CA ALA A 165 -18.58 -11.76 -9.43
C ALA A 165 -18.85 -12.32 -10.85
N LYS A 166 -19.72 -11.65 -11.62
CA LYS A 166 -20.02 -12.03 -13.02
C LYS A 166 -18.80 -11.85 -13.93
N GLU A 167 -18.12 -10.73 -13.85
CA GLU A 167 -16.89 -10.50 -14.62
C GLU A 167 -15.80 -11.50 -14.21
N ALA A 168 -15.65 -11.79 -12.91
CA ALA A 168 -14.70 -12.79 -12.43
C ALA A 168 -15.00 -14.20 -12.99
N LEU A 169 -16.29 -14.56 -13.10
CA LEU A 169 -16.73 -15.80 -13.75
C LEU A 169 -16.44 -15.79 -15.25
N GLU A 170 -16.76 -14.70 -15.96
CA GLU A 170 -16.52 -14.55 -17.40
C GLU A 170 -15.02 -14.57 -17.76
N TRP A 171 -14.18 -14.02 -16.89
CA TRP A 171 -12.73 -14.13 -16.99
C TRP A 171 -12.24 -15.55 -16.71
N GLY A 172 -12.98 -16.35 -15.96
CA GLY A 172 -12.62 -17.73 -15.61
C GLY A 172 -11.78 -17.84 -14.33
N PHE A 173 -11.79 -16.81 -13.47
CA PHE A 173 -11.13 -16.88 -12.16
C PHE A 173 -11.86 -17.84 -11.21
N VAL A 174 -13.20 -17.83 -11.28
CA VAL A 174 -14.10 -18.66 -10.48
C VAL A 174 -14.88 -19.62 -11.38
N ASP A 175 -15.32 -20.75 -10.84
CA ASP A 175 -16.05 -21.79 -11.59
C ASP A 175 -17.57 -21.58 -11.56
N GLU A 176 -18.10 -21.05 -10.44
CA GLU A 176 -19.53 -20.82 -10.25
C GLU A 176 -19.83 -19.68 -9.29
N LEU A 177 -21.02 -19.11 -9.44
CA LEU A 177 -21.56 -18.11 -8.53
C LEU A 177 -22.62 -18.73 -7.62
N THR A 178 -22.63 -18.28 -6.38
CA THR A 178 -23.65 -18.65 -5.39
C THR A 178 -24.57 -17.47 -5.14
N ASP A 179 -25.87 -17.74 -5.19
CA ASP A 179 -26.92 -16.79 -4.83
C ASP A 179 -27.52 -17.21 -3.49
N TYR A 180 -27.38 -16.37 -2.47
CA TYR A 180 -28.22 -16.43 -1.28
C TYR A 180 -29.45 -15.55 -1.52
N ALA A 181 -30.65 -16.11 -1.31
CA ALA A 181 -31.87 -15.31 -1.28
C ALA A 181 -31.76 -14.34 -0.08
N ASP A 182 -31.90 -13.04 -0.33
CA ASP A 182 -31.84 -11.94 0.65
C ASP A 182 -30.45 -11.51 1.19
N GLU A 183 -29.39 -11.51 0.38
CA GLU A 183 -28.15 -10.79 0.75
C GLU A 183 -28.15 -9.32 0.33
N SER A 184 -27.89 -8.42 1.30
CA SER A 184 -27.61 -7.01 1.02
C SER A 184 -26.25 -6.86 0.35
N ALA A 185 -26.15 -5.96 -0.64
CA ALA A 185 -24.90 -5.64 -1.33
C ALA A 185 -23.75 -5.38 -0.32
N PRO A 186 -22.50 -5.80 -0.63
CA PRO A 186 -21.38 -5.58 0.27
C PRO A 186 -21.22 -4.09 0.51
N VAL A 187 -20.74 -3.72 1.70
CA VAL A 187 -20.55 -2.32 2.06
C VAL A 187 -19.09 -2.08 2.41
N LEU A 188 -18.51 -1.02 1.87
CA LEU A 188 -17.12 -0.66 2.10
C LEU A 188 -17.00 -0.08 3.52
N THR A 189 -16.27 -0.76 4.40
CA THR A 189 -15.96 -0.25 5.75
C THR A 189 -14.75 0.70 5.70
N ASP A 190 -14.68 1.66 6.63
CA ASP A 190 -13.54 2.60 6.71
C ASP A 190 -12.18 1.86 6.86
N THR A 191 -12.17 0.74 7.59
CA THR A 191 -10.98 -0.11 7.72
C THR A 191 -10.57 -0.77 6.41
N MET A 192 -11.53 -1.23 5.60
CA MET A 192 -11.26 -1.79 4.28
C MET A 192 -10.76 -0.71 3.32
N ALA A 193 -11.34 0.49 3.35
CA ALA A 193 -10.90 1.62 2.54
C ALA A 193 -9.45 2.04 2.88
N CYS A 194 -9.10 2.12 4.18
CA CYS A 194 -7.73 2.39 4.62
C CYS A 194 -6.76 1.29 4.18
N ALA A 195 -7.12 0.02 4.31
CA ALA A 195 -6.27 -1.10 3.89
C ALA A 195 -6.06 -1.10 2.37
N MET A 196 -7.08 -0.81 1.57
CA MET A 196 -6.97 -0.64 0.12
C MET A 196 -6.01 0.50 -0.23
N SER A 197 -6.17 1.68 0.39
CA SER A 197 -5.31 2.83 0.15
C SER A 197 -3.85 2.54 0.52
N ALA A 198 -3.62 1.84 1.65
CA ALA A 198 -2.27 1.47 2.08
C ALA A 198 -1.62 0.44 1.14
N ALA A 199 -2.43 -0.43 0.53
CA ALA A 199 -1.97 -1.44 -0.43
C ALA A 199 -1.90 -0.94 -1.89
N GLY A 200 -2.23 0.34 -2.16
CA GLY A 200 -2.28 0.87 -3.52
C GLY A 200 -3.40 0.27 -4.38
N ILE A 201 -4.41 -0.32 -3.75
CA ILE A 201 -5.58 -0.92 -4.40
C ILE A 201 -6.61 0.18 -4.67
N PRO A 202 -7.13 0.32 -5.91
CA PRO A 202 -8.16 1.32 -6.22
C PRO A 202 -9.43 1.08 -5.41
N ILE A 203 -9.99 2.16 -4.83
CA ILE A 203 -11.21 2.10 -4.05
C ILE A 203 -12.42 1.98 -5.00
N PRO A 204 -13.28 0.96 -4.85
CA PRO A 204 -14.47 0.82 -5.69
C PRO A 204 -15.48 1.93 -5.39
N ASN A 205 -16.19 2.39 -6.43
CA ASN A 205 -17.26 3.37 -6.30
C ASN A 205 -18.55 2.67 -5.81
N MET A 206 -18.60 2.32 -4.54
CA MET A 206 -19.71 1.63 -3.88
C MET A 206 -20.16 2.41 -2.63
N PRO A 207 -21.39 2.19 -2.12
CA PRO A 207 -21.84 2.86 -0.91
C PRO A 207 -20.89 2.58 0.27
N THR A 208 -20.39 3.63 0.91
CA THR A 208 -19.59 3.51 2.13
C THR A 208 -20.50 3.32 3.34
N MET A 209 -20.26 2.27 4.15
CA MET A 209 -20.88 2.19 5.47
C MET A 209 -20.02 3.02 6.40
N HIS A 210 -20.36 4.29 6.53
CA HIS A 210 -19.93 5.00 7.72
C HIS A 210 -20.67 4.38 8.89
N LEU A 211 -19.95 3.70 9.78
CA LEU A 211 -20.49 3.23 11.04
C LEU A 211 -21.27 4.39 11.66
N THR A 212 -22.59 4.28 11.72
CA THR A 212 -23.40 5.33 12.33
C THR A 212 -23.01 5.38 13.81
N ALA A 213 -23.02 6.57 14.42
CA ALA A 213 -22.66 6.75 15.83
C ALA A 213 -23.45 5.82 16.79
N GLN A 214 -24.59 5.30 16.34
CA GLN A 214 -25.43 4.32 17.02
C GLN A 214 -24.85 2.89 17.04
N GLU A 215 -24.17 2.43 15.98
CA GLU A 215 -23.63 1.07 15.89
C GLU A 215 -22.28 0.94 16.60
N GLN A 216 -21.46 2.00 16.61
CA GLN A 216 -20.29 2.10 17.50
C GLN A 216 -20.72 1.99 18.97
N SER A 217 -21.90 2.55 19.32
CA SER A 217 -22.48 2.42 20.66
C SER A 217 -22.96 1.00 20.95
N ALA A 218 -23.52 0.28 19.97
CA ALA A 218 -23.96 -1.10 20.13
C ALA A 218 -22.79 -2.08 20.29
N PHE A 219 -21.71 -1.92 19.51
CA PHE A 219 -20.49 -2.71 19.64
C PHE A 219 -19.74 -2.40 20.96
N ALA A 220 -19.68 -1.14 21.38
CA ALA A 220 -19.15 -0.75 22.69
C ALA A 220 -19.99 -1.32 23.85
N LYS A 221 -21.32 -1.39 23.70
CA LYS A 221 -22.22 -2.05 24.68
C LYS A 221 -22.04 -3.57 24.69
N PHE A 222 -21.81 -4.20 23.53
CA PHE A 222 -21.53 -5.63 23.41
C PHE A 222 -20.19 -6.01 24.05
N LEU A 223 -19.12 -5.25 23.79
CA LEU A 223 -17.82 -5.40 24.45
C LEU A 223 -17.92 -5.14 25.97
N GLY A 224 -18.73 -4.17 26.38
CA GLY A 224 -19.04 -3.91 27.79
C GLY A 224 -19.78 -5.08 28.47
N ALA A 225 -20.69 -5.74 27.76
CA ALA A 225 -21.40 -6.93 28.24
C ALA A 225 -20.48 -8.17 28.33
N LEU A 226 -19.55 -8.34 27.38
CA LEU A 226 -18.50 -9.36 27.47
C LEU A 226 -17.55 -9.10 28.65
N GLY A 227 -17.22 -7.83 28.93
CA GLY A 227 -16.44 -7.45 30.12
C GLY A 227 -17.12 -7.78 31.45
N GLN A 228 -18.46 -7.76 31.50
CA GLN A 228 -19.23 -8.19 32.68
C GLN A 228 -19.20 -9.71 32.92
N LEU A 229 -19.04 -10.53 31.87
CA LEU A 229 -18.93 -11.99 31.99
C LEU A 229 -17.57 -12.45 32.53
N PHE A 230 -16.51 -11.66 32.33
CA PHE A 230 -15.16 -11.94 32.85
C PHE A 230 -14.89 -11.33 34.23
N SER A 231 -15.83 -10.56 34.79
CA SER A 231 -15.69 -9.93 36.11
C SER A 231 -16.70 -10.52 37.10
N ASN A 232 -16.48 -11.77 37.51
CA ASN A 232 -17.34 -12.42 38.48
C ASN A 232 -16.71 -12.39 39.89
N GLN A 233 -17.09 -11.41 40.72
CA GLN A 233 -17.15 -11.60 42.17
C GLN A 233 -18.21 -10.68 42.82
N LYS A 234 -19.25 -11.34 43.38
CA LYS A 234 -20.35 -10.91 44.28
C LYS A 234 -20.27 -9.51 44.89
N ILE A 235 -21.38 -8.74 44.84
CA ILE A 235 -22.03 -8.08 46.02
C ILE A 235 -23.56 -7.99 45.81
N GLN A 236 -24.27 -8.17 46.92
CA GLN A 236 -25.71 -8.15 47.15
C GLN A 236 -26.41 -6.82 46.84
N SER A 237 -27.70 -6.95 46.55
CA SER A 237 -28.69 -5.87 46.35
C SER A 237 -29.03 -5.15 47.66
N THR A 238 -28.94 -3.81 47.69
CA THR A 238 -29.85 -2.93 48.45
C THR A 238 -29.91 -1.54 47.80
N ASN A 239 -31.14 -1.05 47.60
CA ASN A 239 -31.49 0.25 47.02
C ASN A 239 -30.96 1.44 47.84
N ASN A 240 -30.44 2.47 47.16
CA ASN A 240 -30.85 3.86 47.37
C ASN A 240 -30.28 4.81 46.31
N SER A 241 -31.13 5.75 45.89
CA SER A 241 -30.91 6.79 44.90
C SER A 241 -29.94 7.87 45.40
N THR A 242 -28.81 8.01 44.71
CA THR A 242 -28.05 9.26 44.60
C THR A 242 -27.39 9.30 43.22
N GLN A 243 -27.77 10.28 42.39
CA GLN A 243 -27.16 10.48 41.06
C GLN A 243 -25.66 10.74 41.24
N THR A 244 -24.85 9.81 40.75
CA THR A 244 -23.39 9.88 40.76
C THR A 244 -22.93 10.61 39.48
N PRO A 245 -21.97 11.54 39.54
CA PRO A 245 -21.46 12.21 38.35
C PRO A 245 -20.86 11.18 37.39
N MET A 246 -21.36 11.14 36.15
CA MET A 246 -20.86 10.24 35.13
C MET A 246 -19.50 10.71 34.63
N LYS A 247 -18.52 9.81 34.61
CA LYS A 247 -17.19 10.04 34.03
C LYS A 247 -17.29 9.94 32.50
N LYS A 248 -17.07 11.06 31.80
CA LYS A 248 -17.00 11.08 30.33
C LYS A 248 -15.54 11.20 29.90
N ILE A 249 -15.13 10.40 28.91
CA ILE A 249 -13.74 10.35 28.43
C ILE A 249 -13.69 11.02 27.05
N PHE A 250 -13.12 12.22 27.00
CA PHE A 250 -12.81 12.94 25.76
C PHE A 250 -11.31 12.84 25.52
N LYS A 251 -10.86 11.75 24.87
CA LYS A 251 -9.43 11.37 24.80
C LYS A 251 -8.47 12.55 24.52
N SER A 252 -8.78 13.40 23.54
CA SER A 252 -7.92 14.53 23.17
C SER A 252 -7.94 15.66 24.20
N ILE A 253 -9.12 16.00 24.74
CA ILE A 253 -9.26 17.04 25.78
C ILE A 253 -8.62 16.56 27.09
N CYS A 254 -8.85 15.30 27.44
CA CYS A 254 -8.23 14.63 28.58
C CYS A 254 -6.69 14.57 28.46
N ALA A 255 -6.15 14.35 27.26
CA ALA A 255 -4.72 14.39 27.01
C ALA A 255 -4.13 15.80 27.18
N ILE A 256 -4.79 16.83 26.63
CA ILE A 256 -4.38 18.24 26.78
C ILE A 256 -4.43 18.67 28.24
N LEU A 257 -5.51 18.32 28.95
CA LEU A 257 -5.72 18.68 30.35
C LEU A 257 -4.99 17.74 31.32
N THR A 258 -4.25 16.74 30.83
CA THR A 258 -3.61 15.69 31.64
C THR A 258 -4.53 15.05 32.69
N CYS A 259 -5.79 14.77 32.32
CA CYS A 259 -6.78 14.16 33.20
C CYS A 259 -7.34 12.86 32.60
N GLU A 260 -7.64 11.86 33.43
CA GLU A 260 -8.16 10.57 32.95
C GLU A 260 -9.63 10.65 32.50
N HIS A 261 -10.41 11.55 33.10
CA HIS A 261 -11.84 11.71 32.84
C HIS A 261 -12.33 13.09 33.25
N LEU A 262 -13.34 13.59 32.55
CA LEU A 262 -14.07 14.79 32.94
C LEU A 262 -15.34 14.39 33.68
N MET A 263 -15.57 15.01 34.83
CA MET A 263 -16.76 14.78 35.64
C MET A 263 -17.94 15.52 35.01
N SER A 264 -19.01 14.78 34.69
CA SER A 264 -20.26 15.37 34.23
C SER A 264 -21.26 15.45 35.38
N ASN A 265 -21.77 16.65 35.64
CA ASN A 265 -22.88 16.90 36.55
C ASN A 265 -24.13 17.26 35.74
N GLU A 266 -25.23 16.54 35.92
CA GLU A 266 -26.49 16.73 35.16
C GLU A 266 -26.30 16.75 33.62
N GLY A 267 -25.32 16.00 33.10
CA GLY A 267 -25.01 15.97 31.66
C GLY A 267 -24.19 17.14 31.15
N LYS A 268 -23.88 18.14 31.99
CA LYS A 268 -22.97 19.26 31.70
C LYS A 268 -21.56 18.95 32.19
N ILE A 269 -20.55 19.49 31.52
CA ILE A 269 -19.15 19.42 31.91
C ILE A 269 -18.69 20.84 32.15
N THR A 270 -18.14 21.10 33.32
CA THR A 270 -17.58 22.41 33.69
C THR A 270 -16.07 22.32 33.64
N LEU A 271 -15.45 23.18 32.84
CA LEU A 271 -14.00 23.39 32.81
C LEU A 271 -13.68 24.68 33.55
N SER A 272 -12.56 24.72 34.26
CA SER A 272 -12.07 25.97 34.86
C SER A 272 -11.46 26.88 33.77
N ASP A 273 -11.35 28.17 34.07
CA ASP A 273 -10.72 29.14 33.16
C ASP A 273 -9.29 28.71 32.79
N SER A 274 -8.51 28.17 33.75
CA SER A 274 -7.17 27.62 33.50
C SER A 274 -7.18 26.41 32.56
N GLN A 275 -8.17 25.52 32.65
CA GLN A 275 -8.30 24.39 31.70
C GLN A 275 -8.68 24.88 30.30
N MET A 276 -9.49 25.94 30.21
CA MET A 276 -9.82 26.57 28.95
C MET A 276 -8.59 27.25 28.32
N GLU A 277 -7.74 27.89 29.13
CA GLU A 277 -6.47 28.48 28.71
C GLU A 277 -5.48 27.42 28.19
N ASP A 278 -5.37 26.27 28.84
CA ASP A 278 -4.52 25.15 28.38
C ASP A 278 -4.98 24.62 27.01
N ILE A 279 -6.31 24.50 26.81
CA ILE A 279 -6.90 24.09 25.54
C ILE A 279 -6.65 25.15 24.46
N GLU A 280 -6.86 26.43 24.76
CA GLU A 280 -6.63 27.53 23.81
C GLU A 280 -5.16 27.64 23.41
N SER A 281 -4.25 27.43 24.36
CA SER A 281 -2.80 27.40 24.13
C SER A 281 -2.41 26.23 23.22
N ALA A 282 -2.94 25.02 23.46
CA ALA A 282 -2.70 23.85 22.62
C ALA A 282 -3.24 24.06 21.19
N ILE A 283 -4.46 24.59 21.05
CA ILE A 283 -5.05 24.89 19.73
C ILE A 283 -4.23 25.96 18.99
N SER A 284 -3.75 26.97 19.71
CA SER A 284 -2.91 28.03 19.13
C SER A 284 -1.56 27.49 18.67
N ALA A 285 -0.94 26.59 19.44
CA ALA A 285 0.31 25.92 19.08
C ALA A 285 0.14 25.01 17.85
N ASP A 286 -0.94 24.24 17.77
CA ASP A 286 -1.25 23.41 16.61
C ASP A 286 -1.52 24.27 15.36
N LYS A 287 -2.22 25.39 15.51
CA LYS A 287 -2.48 26.34 14.43
C LYS A 287 -1.18 26.97 13.91
N GLN A 288 -0.26 27.32 14.81
CA GLN A 288 1.07 27.81 14.43
C GLN A 288 1.86 26.72 13.69
N THR A 289 1.86 25.49 14.20
CA THR A 289 2.51 24.34 13.54
C THR A 289 1.97 24.11 12.14
N ILE A 290 0.64 24.17 11.95
CA ILE A 290 -0.01 24.05 10.64
C ILE A 290 0.41 25.20 9.71
N SER A 291 0.51 26.43 10.24
CA SER A 291 0.99 27.59 9.46
C SER A 291 2.43 27.39 9.00
N ASP A 292 3.31 26.93 9.88
CA ASP A 292 4.73 26.70 9.58
C ASP A 292 4.92 25.57 8.57
N LEU A 293 4.15 24.48 8.70
CA LEU A 293 4.14 23.39 7.72
C LEU A 293 3.65 23.86 6.35
N ASN A 294 2.61 24.70 6.28
CA ASN A 294 2.12 25.26 5.02
C ASN A 294 3.14 26.19 4.35
N ALA A 295 3.88 26.96 5.14
CA ALA A 295 4.99 27.77 4.64
C ALA A 295 6.10 26.89 4.04
N GLN A 296 6.49 25.82 4.74
CA GLN A 296 7.48 24.86 4.24
C GLN A 296 7.02 24.15 2.94
N ILE A 297 5.76 23.72 2.87
CA ILE A 297 5.17 23.11 1.67
C ILE A 297 5.25 24.08 0.49
N THR A 298 4.99 25.37 0.72
CA THR A 298 5.06 26.40 -0.34
C THR A 298 6.48 26.57 -0.85
N THR A 299 7.47 26.63 0.05
CA THR A 299 8.90 26.69 -0.31
C THR A 299 9.32 25.47 -1.12
N LEU A 300 9.05 24.26 -0.61
CA LEU A 300 9.39 23.01 -1.30
C LEU A 300 8.74 22.90 -2.68
N LYS A 301 7.51 23.39 -2.82
CA LYS A 301 6.82 23.42 -4.11
C LYS A 301 7.52 24.35 -5.10
N SER A 302 7.99 25.51 -4.64
CA SER A 302 8.74 26.45 -5.48
C SER A 302 10.11 25.90 -5.91
N GLU A 303 10.83 25.24 -5.01
CA GLU A 303 12.11 24.58 -5.31
C GLU A 303 11.93 23.43 -6.31
N LYS A 304 10.90 22.59 -6.11
CA LYS A 304 10.56 21.50 -7.05
C LYS A 304 10.25 22.03 -8.45
N GLN A 305 9.56 23.17 -8.56
CA GLN A 305 9.31 23.79 -9.86
C GLN A 305 10.62 24.24 -10.51
N SER A 306 11.49 24.93 -9.77
CA SER A 306 12.80 25.36 -10.29
C SER A 306 13.67 24.19 -10.78
N LEU A 307 13.67 23.07 -10.04
CA LEU A 307 14.40 21.85 -10.45
C LEU A 307 13.79 21.20 -11.69
N THR A 308 12.46 21.23 -11.82
CA THR A 308 11.76 20.71 -13.00
C THR A 308 12.10 21.53 -14.24
N ASP A 309 12.14 22.85 -14.11
CA ASP A 309 12.49 23.77 -15.19
C ASP A 309 13.96 23.57 -15.62
N ALA A 310 14.88 23.45 -14.66
CA ALA A 310 16.30 23.17 -14.93
C ALA A 310 16.50 21.81 -15.64
N ASN A 311 15.80 20.76 -15.21
CA ASN A 311 15.86 19.46 -15.87
C ASN A 311 15.32 19.51 -17.30
N THR A 312 14.26 20.27 -17.53
CA THR A 312 13.69 20.46 -18.88
C THR A 312 14.70 21.17 -19.78
N GLN A 313 15.39 22.19 -19.26
CA GLN A 313 16.45 22.90 -19.98
C GLN A 313 17.64 21.98 -20.32
N LEU A 314 18.11 21.19 -19.36
CA LEU A 314 19.20 20.23 -19.59
C LEU A 314 18.81 19.17 -20.63
N GLN A 315 17.57 18.67 -20.60
CA GLN A 315 17.09 17.73 -21.61
C GLN A 315 17.05 18.35 -23.01
N ALA A 316 16.65 19.62 -23.13
CA ALA A 316 16.67 20.36 -24.39
C ALA A 316 18.11 20.58 -24.91
N GLU A 317 19.05 20.88 -24.02
CA GLU A 317 20.47 21.03 -24.36
C GLU A 317 21.09 19.71 -24.82
N VAL A 318 20.84 18.60 -24.09
CA VAL A 318 21.28 17.26 -24.48
C VAL A 318 20.68 16.86 -25.83
N ALA A 319 19.40 17.15 -26.09
CA ALA A 319 18.77 16.89 -27.38
C ALA A 319 19.44 17.68 -28.51
N THR A 320 19.81 18.94 -28.25
CA THR A 320 20.53 19.80 -29.20
C THR A 320 21.93 19.25 -29.49
N LEU A 321 22.66 18.83 -28.46
CA LEU A 321 24.00 18.25 -28.60
C LEU A 321 23.99 16.93 -29.37
N LYS A 322 22.97 16.08 -29.16
CA LYS A 322 22.79 14.83 -29.93
C LYS A 322 22.52 15.06 -31.42
N GLN A 323 22.03 16.23 -31.80
CA GLN A 323 21.78 16.59 -33.20
C GLN A 323 22.99 17.27 -33.88
N LYS A 324 24.03 17.64 -33.12
CA LYS A 324 25.28 18.10 -33.71
C LYS A 324 26.01 16.90 -34.31
N PRO A 325 26.54 16.98 -35.55
CA PRO A 325 27.42 15.95 -36.07
C PRO A 325 28.59 15.75 -35.10
N GLY A 326 28.92 14.50 -34.76
CA GLY A 326 30.16 14.22 -34.06
C GLY A 326 31.33 14.69 -34.91
N ASP A 327 32.29 15.40 -34.32
CA ASP A 327 33.48 15.86 -35.04
C ASP A 327 34.16 14.66 -35.69
N THR A 328 34.30 14.72 -37.01
CA THR A 328 35.00 13.70 -37.79
C THR A 328 36.49 13.77 -37.46
N THR A 329 37.08 12.70 -36.95
CA THR A 329 38.54 12.54 -36.79
C THR A 329 39.25 12.21 -38.12
N ALA A 330 38.65 12.52 -39.27
CA ALA A 330 39.12 12.12 -40.60
C ALA A 330 40.01 13.17 -41.31
N HIS A 331 40.39 14.26 -40.65
CA HIS A 331 41.20 15.31 -41.26
C HIS A 331 42.53 15.52 -40.54
N VAL A 332 43.53 14.70 -40.89
CA VAL A 332 44.92 15.17 -40.87
C VAL A 332 45.05 16.14 -42.05
N VAL A 333 44.79 17.42 -41.82
CA VAL A 333 45.10 18.47 -42.78
C VAL A 333 46.58 18.79 -42.64
N ASN A 334 47.38 18.25 -43.56
CA ASN A 334 48.75 18.68 -43.80
C ASN A 334 48.71 19.86 -44.79
N ASP A 335 48.15 20.99 -44.38
CA ASP A 335 48.17 22.21 -45.19
C ASP A 335 49.25 23.17 -44.68
N LYS A 336 50.24 23.34 -45.55
CA LYS A 336 51.19 24.44 -45.52
C LYS A 336 50.42 25.77 -45.53
N HIS A 337 50.27 26.40 -44.37
CA HIS A 337 50.01 27.84 -44.27
C HIS A 337 51.36 28.54 -44.08
N THR A 338 51.91 29.24 -45.09
CA THR A 338 51.66 30.67 -45.34
C THR A 338 51.32 31.47 -44.09
N ASP A 339 52.22 32.39 -43.77
CA ASP A 339 52.31 33.21 -42.56
C ASP A 339 51.01 33.92 -42.19
N GLN A 340 50.30 33.44 -41.16
CA GLN A 340 49.69 34.25 -40.08
C GLN A 340 49.50 33.37 -38.82
N PRO A 341 49.88 33.85 -37.61
CA PRO A 341 49.80 33.04 -36.40
C PRO A 341 48.36 32.95 -35.89
N ALA A 342 47.83 31.74 -35.78
CA ALA A 342 46.57 31.45 -35.11
C ALA A 342 46.67 31.77 -33.61
N GLU A 343 45.64 32.40 -33.04
CA GLU A 343 45.51 32.68 -31.61
C GLU A 343 45.56 31.37 -30.80
N LYS A 344 46.50 31.28 -29.86
CA LYS A 344 46.66 30.13 -28.97
C LYS A 344 45.52 30.07 -27.95
N SER A 345 44.98 28.89 -27.71
CA SER A 345 43.92 28.68 -26.71
C SER A 345 44.41 29.00 -25.29
N GLU A 346 43.51 29.35 -24.38
CA GLU A 346 43.84 29.64 -22.98
C GLU A 346 44.58 28.47 -22.29
N ALA A 347 44.25 27.23 -22.67
CA ALA A 347 44.92 26.03 -22.17
C ALA A 347 46.38 25.97 -22.64
N GLU A 348 46.65 26.23 -23.92
CA GLU A 348 48.02 26.24 -24.46
C GLU A 348 48.87 27.37 -23.87
N GLN A 349 48.28 28.55 -23.66
CA GLN A 349 48.96 29.65 -22.97
C GLN A 349 49.30 29.30 -21.52
N TYR A 350 48.41 28.58 -20.82
CA TYR A 350 48.67 28.09 -19.46
C TYR A 350 49.82 27.07 -19.45
N PHE A 351 49.84 26.10 -20.36
CA PHE A 351 50.92 25.12 -20.43
C PHE A 351 52.26 25.75 -20.83
N GLU A 352 52.28 26.71 -21.75
CA GLU A 352 53.50 27.43 -22.12
C GLU A 352 54.02 28.32 -20.97
N SER A 353 53.13 29.03 -20.27
CA SER A 353 53.54 29.84 -19.11
C SER A 353 54.14 28.98 -18.00
N ARG A 354 53.57 27.80 -17.75
CA ARG A 354 54.10 26.82 -16.81
C ARG A 354 55.45 26.27 -17.28
N ALA A 355 55.59 25.90 -18.56
CA ALA A 355 56.83 25.39 -19.12
C ALA A 355 57.96 26.44 -19.10
N ASN A 356 57.64 27.70 -19.39
CA ASN A 356 58.59 28.80 -19.32
C ASN A 356 58.99 29.12 -17.87
N ALA A 357 58.04 29.11 -16.92
CA ALA A 357 58.34 29.28 -15.51
C ALA A 357 59.24 28.16 -14.96
N GLN A 358 58.98 26.91 -15.38
CA GLN A 358 59.81 25.75 -15.04
C GLN A 358 61.22 25.89 -15.63
N SER A 359 61.34 26.26 -16.91
CA SER A 359 62.64 26.50 -17.55
C SER A 359 63.42 27.63 -16.89
N LEU A 360 62.74 28.68 -16.42
CA LEU A 360 63.39 29.78 -15.73
C LEU A 360 63.90 29.33 -14.34
N PHE A 361 63.09 28.57 -13.61
CA PHE A 361 63.47 27.98 -12.33
C PHE A 361 64.67 27.03 -12.47
N ASP A 362 64.66 26.17 -13.49
CA ASP A 362 65.73 25.21 -13.78
C ASP A 362 67.02 25.90 -14.27
N SER A 363 66.95 27.18 -14.66
CA SER A 363 68.10 27.98 -15.16
C SER A 363 68.78 28.87 -14.10
N LEU A 364 68.26 28.90 -12.87
CA LEU A 364 68.90 29.63 -11.78
C LEU A 364 70.12 28.82 -11.26
N PRO A 365 71.28 29.47 -11.02
CA PRO A 365 72.52 28.80 -10.60
C PRO A 365 72.50 28.28 -9.16
#